data_AF-A0A023DJW0-F1
#
_entry.id   AF-A0A023DJW0-F1
#
_cell.length_a   1.000
_cell.length_b   1.000
_cell.length_c   1.000
_cell.angle_alpha   90.00
_cell.angle_beta   90.00
_cell.angle_gamma   90.00
#
_symmetry.space_group_name_H-M   'P 1'
#
loop_
_entity.id
_entity.type
_entity.pdbx_description
1 polymer ?
#
loop_
_entity_poly.entity_id
_entity_poly.type
_entity_poly.pdbx_seq_one_letter_code
_entity_poly.pdbx_strand_id
1 'polypeptide(L)'
;GITTVIFVYLYATVRVLFSMSRDRLLPKPFSVVHSHSQAPVFSTWIAGFTGAAIAGFIDLRVLSNLVNIGALLTFVMVALSVIVLRKTHPNLQRGFKAPLVPYLPILTIACCIFLMTRLALETWLYFCVWMMIGLSIYFIYRTKRKKDSYQEQAHMMKKAN
;
A
#
# COMPACT_ATOMS: atom_id res chain seq x y z
N GLY A 1 -21.57 13.22 7.60
CA GLY A 1 -20.21 13.61 7.19
C GLY A 1 -19.19 12.52 7.50
N ILE A 2 -18.89 12.26 8.78
CA ILE A 2 -17.87 11.28 9.18
C ILE A 2 -18.13 9.84 8.69
N THR A 3 -19.39 9.41 8.65
CA THR A 3 -19.77 8.06 8.19
C THR A 3 -19.42 7.82 6.72
N THR A 4 -19.59 8.82 5.85
CA THR A 4 -19.26 8.68 4.43
C THR A 4 -17.75 8.55 4.24
N VAL A 5 -16.96 9.29 5.03
CA VAL A 5 -15.49 9.19 5.03
C VAL A 5 -15.05 7.79 5.46
N ILE A 6 -15.65 7.22 6.50
CA ILE A 6 -15.38 5.84 6.95
C ILE A 6 -15.67 4.83 5.84
N PHE A 7 -16.82 4.95 5.16
CA PHE A 7 -17.17 4.07 4.03
C PHE A 7 -16.17 4.19 2.87
N VAL A 8 -15.73 5.41 2.53
CA VAL A 8 -14.72 5.64 1.49
C VAL A 8 -13.39 4.98 1.86
N TYR A 9 -12.93 5.08 3.11
CA TYR A 9 -11.69 4.44 3.56
C TYR A 9 -11.76 2.91 3.60
N LEU A 10 -12.89 2.34 4.04
CA LEU A 10 -13.12 0.89 3.98
C LEU A 10 -13.04 0.39 2.54
N TYR A 11 -13.72 1.08 1.62
CA TYR A 11 -13.70 0.74 0.21
C TYR A 11 -12.31 0.84 -0.42
N ALA A 12 -11.58 1.92 -0.13
CA ALA A 12 -10.21 2.11 -0.61
C ALA A 12 -9.28 0.99 -0.13
N THR A 13 -9.36 0.63 1.17
CA THR A 13 -8.56 -0.45 1.77
C THR A 13 -8.80 -1.78 1.06
N VAL A 14 -10.07 -2.13 0.82
CA VAL A 14 -10.44 -3.38 0.13
C VAL A 14 -9.93 -3.41 -1.31
N ARG A 15 -10.01 -2.29 -2.05
CA ARG A 15 -9.49 -2.20 -3.42
C ARG A 15 -7.97 -2.31 -3.49
N VAL A 16 -7.25 -1.71 -2.54
CA VAL A 16 -5.79 -1.82 -2.46
C VAL A 16 -5.39 -3.26 -2.19
N LEU A 17 -6.01 -3.93 -1.20
CA LEU A 17 -5.76 -5.36 -0.92
C LEU A 17 -6.05 -6.25 -2.14
N PHE A 18 -7.17 -6.00 -2.83
CA PHE A 18 -7.52 -6.71 -4.04
C PHE A 18 -6.47 -6.54 -5.15
N SER A 19 -6.02 -5.30 -5.38
CA SER A 19 -5.02 -4.98 -6.40
C SER A 19 -3.66 -5.61 -6.07
N MET A 20 -3.22 -5.54 -4.81
CA MET A 20 -2.00 -6.19 -4.33
C MET A 20 -2.07 -7.72 -4.44
N SER A 21 -3.23 -8.32 -4.18
CA SER A 21 -3.44 -9.76 -4.37
C SER A 21 -3.46 -10.16 -5.84
N ARG A 22 -4.05 -9.33 -6.71
CA ARG A 22 -4.04 -9.52 -8.18
C ARG A 22 -2.63 -9.48 -8.75
N ASP A 23 -1.81 -8.57 -8.25
CA ASP A 23 -0.39 -8.46 -8.62
C ASP A 23 0.46 -9.60 -8.00
N ARG A 24 -0.18 -10.53 -7.27
CA ARG A 24 0.41 -11.67 -6.57
C ARG A 24 1.44 -11.27 -5.50
N LEU A 25 1.29 -10.08 -4.90
CA LEU A 25 2.07 -9.65 -3.73
C LEU A 25 1.51 -10.21 -2.42
N LEU A 26 0.23 -10.62 -2.40
CA LEU A 26 -0.47 -11.17 -1.23
C LEU A 26 -1.05 -12.58 -1.53
N PRO A 27 -1.46 -13.35 -0.50
CA PRO A 27 -2.09 -14.66 -0.67
C PRO A 27 -3.35 -14.58 -1.55
N LYS A 28 -3.47 -15.53 -2.50
CA LYS A 28 -4.61 -15.67 -3.42
C LYS A 28 -6.03 -15.48 -2.82
N PRO A 29 -6.35 -15.89 -1.57
CA PRO A 29 -7.69 -15.67 -1.01
C PRO A 29 -8.13 -14.19 -0.95
N PHE A 30 -7.21 -13.22 -0.91
CA PHE A 30 -7.56 -11.80 -0.92
C PHE A 30 -8.03 -11.27 -2.28
N SER A 31 -7.78 -12.02 -3.37
CA SER A 31 -8.25 -11.72 -4.73
C SER A 31 -9.48 -12.53 -5.16
N VAL A 32 -9.98 -13.43 -4.32
CA VAL A 32 -11.17 -14.23 -4.66
C VAL A 32 -12.40 -13.36 -4.52
N VAL A 33 -12.99 -13.01 -5.66
CA VAL A 33 -14.23 -12.24 -5.73
C VAL A 33 -15.40 -13.21 -5.69
N HIS A 34 -16.41 -12.94 -4.85
CA HIS A 34 -17.61 -13.76 -4.81
C HIS A 34 -18.51 -13.48 -6.02
N SER A 35 -18.97 -14.54 -6.70
CA SER A 35 -19.65 -14.47 -8.01
C SER A 35 -20.92 -13.60 -8.03
N HIS A 36 -21.62 -13.47 -6.91
CA HIS A 36 -22.86 -12.69 -6.81
C HIS A 36 -22.64 -11.23 -6.37
N SER A 37 -21.65 -10.96 -5.50
CA SER A 37 -21.40 -9.62 -4.94
C SER A 37 -20.36 -8.81 -5.72
N GLN A 38 -19.60 -9.45 -6.63
CA GLN A 38 -18.48 -8.84 -7.35
C GLN A 38 -17.46 -8.10 -6.44
N ALA A 39 -17.48 -8.41 -5.14
CA ALA A 39 -16.63 -7.82 -4.11
C ALA A 39 -15.87 -8.93 -3.35
N PRO A 40 -14.64 -8.68 -2.91
CA PRO A 40 -13.87 -9.61 -2.10
C PRO A 40 -14.35 -9.57 -0.63
N VAL A 41 -15.45 -10.28 -0.34
CA VAL A 41 -16.13 -10.29 0.97
C VAL A 41 -15.19 -10.67 2.12
N PHE A 42 -14.26 -11.60 1.87
CA PHE A 42 -13.25 -12.02 2.85
C PHE A 42 -12.31 -10.87 3.24
N SER A 43 -11.84 -10.10 2.26
CA SER A 43 -10.98 -8.92 2.48
C SER A 43 -11.72 -7.82 3.24
N THR A 44 -13.02 -7.64 2.96
CA THR A 44 -13.86 -6.66 3.66
C THR A 44 -14.05 -7.01 5.13
N TRP A 45 -14.37 -8.26 5.45
CA TRP A 45 -14.54 -8.70 6.84
C TRP A 45 -13.24 -8.60 7.64
N ILE A 46 -12.12 -9.03 7.06
CA ILE A 46 -10.81 -8.93 7.73
C ILE A 46 -10.44 -7.46 7.96
N ALA A 47 -10.57 -6.59 6.95
CA ALA A 47 -10.25 -5.19 7.10
C ALA A 47 -11.13 -4.50 8.14
N GLY A 48 -12.44 -4.78 8.13
CA GLY A 48 -13.39 -4.24 9.10
C GLY A 48 -13.13 -4.72 10.52
N PHE A 49 -12.94 -6.03 10.72
CA PHE A 49 -12.68 -6.60 12.04
C PHE A 49 -11.34 -6.13 12.61
N THR A 50 -10.29 -6.12 11.78
CA THR A 50 -8.97 -5.62 12.18
C THR A 50 -9.03 -4.13 12.52
N GLY A 51 -9.74 -3.32 11.71
CA GLY A 51 -9.93 -1.90 11.98
C GLY A 51 -10.72 -1.64 13.27
N ALA A 52 -11.78 -2.42 13.53
CA ALA A 52 -12.57 -2.33 14.75
C ALA A 52 -11.75 -2.70 15.99
N ALA A 53 -10.94 -3.76 15.92
CA ALA A 53 -10.04 -4.13 17.00
C ALA A 53 -9.02 -3.01 17.28
N ILE A 54 -8.34 -2.50 16.26
CA ILE A 54 -7.37 -1.40 16.41
C ILE A 54 -8.03 -0.16 17.02
N ALA A 55 -9.22 0.23 16.55
CA ALA A 55 -9.95 1.38 17.07
C ALA A 55 -10.46 1.20 18.51
N GLY A 56 -10.69 -0.05 18.95
CA GLY A 56 -11.13 -0.35 20.31
C GLY A 56 -9.98 -0.40 21.34
N PHE A 57 -8.78 -0.79 20.92
CA PHE A 57 -7.63 -0.99 21.82
C PHE A 57 -6.58 0.13 21.79
N ILE A 58 -6.53 0.96 20.74
CA ILE A 58 -5.50 1.98 20.55
C ILE A 58 -6.09 3.39 20.66
N ASP A 59 -5.41 4.28 21.38
CA ASP A 59 -5.81 5.68 21.53
C ASP A 59 -5.78 6.44 20.20
N LEU A 60 -6.78 7.30 19.98
CA LEU A 60 -6.95 8.10 18.77
C LEU A 60 -5.73 8.98 18.47
N ARG A 61 -5.03 9.49 19.49
CA ARG A 61 -3.83 10.32 19.33
C ARG A 61 -2.68 9.54 18.70
N VAL A 62 -2.44 8.32 19.18
CA VAL A 62 -1.39 7.44 18.64
C VAL A 62 -1.73 7.05 17.21
N LEU A 63 -2.99 6.69 16.96
CA LEU A 63 -3.46 6.33 15.62
C LEU A 63 -3.34 7.50 14.64
N SER A 64 -3.73 8.71 15.04
CA SER A 64 -3.60 9.91 14.22
C SER A 64 -2.15 10.23 13.88
N ASN A 65 -1.23 10.11 14.84
CA ASN A 65 0.20 10.30 14.58
C ASN A 65 0.73 9.28 13.55
N LEU A 66 0.33 8.01 13.66
CA LEU A 66 0.73 6.95 12.74
C LEU A 66 0.17 7.16 11.32
N VAL A 67 -1.08 7.60 11.21
CA VAL A 67 -1.69 7.94 9.91
C VAL A 67 -1.00 9.15 9.28
N ASN A 68 -0.69 10.19 10.07
CA ASN A 68 -0.02 11.39 9.59
C ASN A 68 1.37 11.09 9.03
N ILE A 69 2.21 10.29 9.73
CA ILE A 69 3.53 9.93 9.20
C ILE A 69 3.42 9.13 7.89
N GLY A 70 2.46 8.21 7.81
CA GLY A 70 2.22 7.42 6.60
C GLY A 70 1.75 8.27 5.41
N ALA A 71 0.88 9.25 5.66
CA ALA A 71 0.43 10.19 4.64
C ALA A 71 1.59 11.07 4.14
N LEU A 72 2.42 11.61 5.04
CA LEU A 72 3.59 12.40 4.67
C LEU A 72 4.59 11.59 3.84
N LEU A 73 4.86 10.34 4.21
CA LEU A 73 5.71 9.44 3.42
C LEU A 73 5.13 9.14 2.04
N THR A 74 3.82 8.95 1.96
CA THR A 74 3.12 8.74 0.69
C THR A 74 3.25 9.98 -0.20
N PHE A 75 3.10 11.18 0.35
CA PHE A 75 3.30 12.41 -0.42
C PHE A 75 4.74 12.58 -0.93
N VAL A 76 5.74 12.26 -0.11
CA VAL A 76 7.15 12.23 -0.55
C VAL A 76 7.34 11.22 -1.69
N MET A 77 6.81 10.00 -1.54
CA MET A 77 6.91 8.95 -2.56
C MET A 77 6.20 9.33 -3.87
N VAL A 78 5.04 9.98 -3.81
CA VAL A 78 4.32 10.46 -4.98
C VAL A 78 5.11 11.58 -5.67
N ALA A 79 5.66 12.53 -4.91
CA ALA A 79 6.50 13.61 -5.45
C ALA A 79 7.74 13.04 -6.16
N LEU A 80 8.43 12.07 -5.57
CA LEU A 80 9.55 11.36 -6.19
C LEU A 80 9.10 10.60 -7.44
N SER A 81 7.98 9.89 -7.39
CA SER A 81 7.42 9.15 -8.52
C SER A 81 7.15 10.06 -9.71
N VAL A 82 6.67 11.30 -9.49
CA VAL A 82 6.46 12.29 -10.55
C VAL A 82 7.79 12.72 -11.19
N ILE A 83 8.85 12.92 -10.41
CA ILE A 83 10.19 13.25 -10.93
C ILE A 83 10.74 12.09 -11.75
N VAL A 84 10.69 10.87 -11.23
CA VAL A 84 11.18 9.65 -11.90
C VAL A 84 10.42 9.40 -13.20
N LEU A 85 9.10 9.54 -13.20
CA LEU A 85 8.28 9.33 -14.40
C LEU A 85 8.59 10.36 -15.50
N ARG A 86 8.93 11.61 -15.14
CA ARG A 86 9.36 12.62 -16.12
C ARG A 86 10.73 12.32 -16.72
N LYS A 87 11.65 11.74 -15.96
CA LYS A 87 12.96 11.33 -16.49
C LYS A 87 12.88 10.07 -17.35
N THR A 88 12.09 9.09 -16.93
CA THR A 88 12.05 7.76 -17.56
C THR A 88 11.18 7.73 -18.82
N HIS A 89 10.05 8.45 -18.81
CA HIS A 89 9.09 8.44 -19.93
C HIS A 89 8.71 9.88 -20.33
N PRO A 90 9.61 10.59 -21.03
CA PRO A 90 9.40 11.98 -21.44
C PRO A 90 8.32 12.14 -22.53
N ASN A 91 8.12 11.14 -23.39
CA ASN A 91 7.22 11.21 -24.56
C ASN A 91 5.77 10.76 -24.30
N LEU A 92 5.39 10.50 -23.04
CA LEU A 92 4.02 10.10 -22.71
C LEU A 92 3.04 11.27 -22.93
N GLN A 93 1.96 11.06 -23.68
CA GLN A 93 0.89 12.06 -23.81
C GLN A 93 0.18 12.23 -22.46
N ARG A 94 0.21 13.44 -21.90
CA ARG A 94 -0.37 13.75 -20.58
C ARG A 94 -1.52 14.72 -20.77
N GLY A 95 -2.73 14.33 -20.33
CA GLY A 95 -3.92 15.18 -20.36
C GLY A 95 -3.78 16.44 -19.49
N PHE A 96 -3.09 16.33 -18.35
CA PHE A 96 -2.75 17.47 -17.49
C PHE A 96 -1.24 17.49 -17.20
N LYS A 97 -0.62 18.66 -17.41
CA LYS A 97 0.79 18.90 -17.09
C LYS A 97 0.87 19.86 -15.90
N ALA A 98 1.39 19.40 -14.78
CA ALA A 98 1.63 20.28 -13.62
C ALA A 98 2.58 21.44 -14.04
N PRO A 99 2.17 22.72 -13.86
CA PRO A 99 2.78 23.87 -14.53
C PRO A 99 4.17 24.31 -14.00
N LEU A 100 4.76 23.66 -13.00
CA LEU A 100 6.08 24.01 -12.44
C LEU A 100 6.90 22.80 -11.96
N VAL A 101 7.00 21.74 -12.77
CA VAL A 101 7.90 20.61 -12.43
C VAL A 101 9.29 20.89 -12.98
N PRO A 102 10.37 20.86 -12.17
CA PRO A 102 10.54 20.12 -10.90
C PRO A 102 10.34 20.87 -9.58
N TYR A 103 10.11 22.18 -9.58
CA TYR A 103 10.04 22.98 -8.34
C TYR A 103 8.90 22.57 -7.40
N LEU A 104 7.71 22.28 -7.94
CA LEU A 104 6.55 21.86 -7.14
C LEU A 104 6.83 20.57 -6.34
N PRO A 105 7.26 19.45 -6.95
CA PRO A 105 7.65 18.25 -6.18
C PRO A 105 8.72 18.49 -5.13
N ILE A 106 9.73 19.33 -5.42
CA ILE A 106 10.82 19.62 -4.48
C ILE A 106 10.27 20.37 -3.27
N LEU A 107 9.41 21.38 -3.48
CA LEU A 107 8.76 22.11 -2.39
C LEU A 107 7.87 21.19 -1.55
N THR A 108 7.12 20.27 -2.19
CA THR A 108 6.32 19.27 -1.48
C THR A 108 7.19 18.39 -0.58
N ILE A 109 8.32 17.90 -1.09
CA ILE A 109 9.26 17.07 -0.31
C ILE A 109 9.82 17.87 0.86
N ALA A 110 10.29 19.11 0.63
CA ALA A 110 10.82 19.97 1.67
C ALA A 110 9.80 20.25 2.77
N CYS A 111 8.56 20.56 2.39
CA CYS A 111 7.45 20.78 3.33
C CYS A 111 7.12 19.50 4.12
N CYS A 112 7.00 18.35 3.45
CA CYS A 112 6.71 17.09 4.13
C CYS A 112 7.81 16.70 5.13
N ILE A 113 9.08 16.87 4.76
CA ILE A 113 10.21 16.61 5.66
C ILE A 113 10.18 17.57 6.86
N PHE A 114 9.87 18.84 6.64
CA PHE A 114 9.70 19.81 7.74
C PHE A 114 8.55 19.43 8.69
N LEU A 115 7.43 18.91 8.18
CA LEU A 115 6.34 18.42 9.03
C LEU A 115 6.73 17.13 9.77
N MET A 116 7.57 16.27 9.16
CA MET A 116 8.06 15.05 9.81
C MET A 116 8.94 15.33 11.02
N THR A 117 9.75 16.39 11.01
CA THR A 117 10.60 16.74 12.17
C THR A 117 9.80 17.28 13.35
N ARG A 118 8.55 17.71 13.13
CA ARG A 118 7.62 18.13 14.19
C ARG A 118 6.89 16.95 14.85
N LEU A 119 7.03 15.74 14.33
CA LEU A 119 6.36 14.55 14.84
C LEU A 119 7.26 13.81 15.85
N ALA A 120 6.65 13.20 16.87
CA ALA A 120 7.38 12.49 17.92
C ALA A 120 8.21 11.32 17.34
N LEU A 121 9.44 11.15 17.83
CA LEU A 121 10.36 10.06 17.48
C LEU A 121 9.76 8.66 17.72
N GLU A 122 8.85 8.53 18.69
CA GLU A 122 8.13 7.27 18.94
C GLU A 122 7.31 6.82 17.73
N THR A 123 6.75 7.78 16.97
CA THR A 123 5.98 7.48 15.75
C THR A 123 6.86 6.86 14.66
N TRP A 124 8.12 7.31 14.57
CA TRP A 124 9.09 6.73 13.66
C TRP A 124 9.40 5.28 14.00
N LEU A 125 9.51 4.95 15.30
CA LEU A 125 9.74 3.58 15.73
C LEU A 125 8.58 2.66 15.33
N TYR A 126 7.34 3.05 15.62
CA TYR A 126 6.16 2.26 15.23
C TYR A 126 6.07 2.07 13.70
N PHE A 127 6.36 3.13 12.94
CA PHE A 127 6.38 3.06 11.49
C PHE A 127 7.46 2.09 10.97
N CYS A 128 8.68 2.16 11.52
CA CYS A 128 9.76 1.25 11.16
C CYS A 128 9.44 -0.20 11.51
N VAL A 129 8.90 -0.47 12.69
CA VAL A 129 8.48 -1.82 13.10
C VAL A 129 7.40 -2.35 12.16
N TRP A 130 6.39 -1.53 11.84
CA TRP A 130 5.33 -1.90 10.90
C TRP A 130 5.88 -2.18 9.49
N MET A 131 6.81 -1.36 9.00
CA MET A 131 7.50 -1.60 7.72
C MET A 131 8.30 -2.90 7.73
N MET A 132 9.01 -3.20 8.81
CA MET A 132 9.76 -4.45 8.96
C MET A 132 8.82 -5.67 8.95
N ILE A 133 7.67 -5.60 9.62
CA ILE A 133 6.65 -6.66 9.58
C ILE A 133 6.14 -6.85 8.16
N GLY A 134 5.74 -5.77 7.48
CA GLY A 134 5.26 -5.82 6.10
C GLY A 134 6.28 -6.40 5.13
N LEU A 135 7.54 -5.99 5.26
CA LEU A 135 8.64 -6.48 4.43
C LEU A 135 8.96 -7.96 4.73
N SER A 136 8.88 -8.37 5.98
CA SER A 136 9.08 -9.77 6.40
C SER A 136 8.02 -10.67 5.78
N ILE A 137 6.73 -10.30 5.89
CA ILE A 137 5.63 -11.03 5.25
C ILE A 137 5.84 -11.12 3.74
N TYR A 138 6.20 -9.99 3.11
CA TYR A 138 6.50 -9.95 1.68
C TYR A 138 7.65 -10.89 1.29
N PHE A 139 8.76 -10.90 2.03
CA PHE A 139 9.94 -11.71 1.71
C PHE A 139 9.69 -13.21 1.91
N ILE A 140 8.95 -13.57 2.96
CA ILE A 140 8.51 -14.95 3.21
C ILE A 140 7.63 -15.43 2.05
N TYR A 141 6.65 -14.63 1.63
CA TYR A 141 5.76 -14.98 0.52
C TYR A 141 6.49 -15.02 -0.83
N ARG A 142 7.41 -14.07 -1.08
CA ARG A 142 8.28 -14.05 -2.26
C ARG A 142 9.12 -15.32 -2.37
N THR A 143 9.69 -15.79 -1.26
CA THR A 143 10.55 -16.99 -1.24
C THR A 143 9.74 -18.26 -1.44
N LYS A 144 8.56 -18.38 -0.80
CA LYS A 144 7.63 -19.51 -1.04
C LYS A 144 7.21 -19.60 -2.51
N ARG A 145 6.89 -18.47 -3.15
CA ARG A 145 6.53 -18.41 -4.57
C ARG A 145 7.65 -18.87 -5.51
N LYS A 146 8.91 -18.48 -5.24
CA LYS A 146 10.05 -18.96 -6.05
C LYS A 146 10.11 -20.48 -6.02
N LYS A 147 9.78 -21.14 -4.91
CA LYS A 147 9.83 -22.61 -4.81
C LYS A 147 8.71 -23.29 -5.63
N ASP A 148 7.49 -22.74 -5.58
CA ASP A 148 6.32 -23.32 -6.25
C ASP A 148 6.41 -23.24 -7.78
N SER A 149 6.93 -22.14 -8.35
CA SER A 149 7.07 -22.00 -9.80
C SER A 149 8.10 -22.95 -10.41
N TYR A 150 9.17 -23.27 -9.67
CA TYR A 150 10.18 -24.25 -10.12
C TYR A 150 9.64 -25.69 -10.07
N GLN A 151 8.82 -26.03 -9.07
CA GLN A 151 8.18 -27.35 -8.96
C GLN A 151 7.19 -27.59 -10.12
N GLU A 152 6.39 -26.58 -10.47
CA GLU A 152 5.42 -26.68 -11.57
C GLU A 152 6.11 -26.80 -12.94
N GLN A 153 7.20 -26.07 -13.17
CA GLN A 153 8.03 -26.23 -14.38
C GLN A 153 8.73 -27.59 -14.45
N ALA A 154 9.27 -28.09 -13.34
CA ALA A 154 9.89 -29.41 -13.28
C ALA A 154 8.87 -30.54 -13.55
N HIS A 155 7.63 -30.38 -13.09
CA HIS A 155 6.56 -31.34 -13.32
C HIS A 155 6.06 -31.32 -14.78
N MET A 156 6.07 -30.16 -15.45
CA MET A 156 5.75 -30.03 -16.88
C MET A 156 6.85 -30.63 -17.76
N MET A 157 8.13 -30.41 -17.42
CA MET A 157 9.27 -31.04 -18.11
C MET A 157 9.21 -32.57 -18.03
N LYS A 158 8.79 -33.11 -16.88
CA LYS A 158 8.64 -34.55 -16.66
C LYS A 158 7.42 -35.18 -17.38
N LYS A 159 6.44 -34.36 -17.77
CA LYS A 159 5.23 -34.82 -18.49
C LYS A 159 5.35 -34.65 -20.01
N ALA A 160 6.32 -33.86 -20.47
CA ALA A 160 6.62 -33.63 -21.88
C ALA A 160 7.62 -34.64 -22.47
N ASN A 161 8.15 -35.56 -21.65
CA ASN A 161 9.07 -36.63 -22.02
C ASN A 161 8.46 -37.98 -21.63
#